data_AF-A0A3M1B0V2-F1
#
_entry.id   AF-A0A3M1B0V2-F1
#
_cell.length_a   1.000
_cell.length_b   1.000
_cell.length_c   1.000
_cell.angle_alpha   90.00
_cell.angle_beta   90.00
_cell.angle_gamma   90.00
#
_symmetry.space_group_name_H-M   'P 1'
#
loop_
_entity.id
_entity.type
_entity.pdbx_description
1 polymer ?
#
loop_
_entity_poly.entity_id
_entity_poly.type
_entity_poly.pdbx_seq_one_letter_code
_entity_poly.pdbx_strand_id
1 'polypeptide(L)'
;MRDCPQEILNRIWRLFAAQGIADDLQIIEAVAHDLLVKAGHTTQAGEPDFPRPVTLAAARAESLQSLLDDALASHEPGALLNHCLLFRLSTMQAGGRYPTPRHIADLMADLVQEIGWRLTEREPRQVADFACGSGGLLAPFASDTLAGVEISPSWARLARANLLLNGCAGATIHTGDAFAVVGEQIEHSFDVILMNPPFGVQLEGSLVDRRLGPESGARSETAMALLGLQRLADDGRLAILQPGGTLFSTGKGEKKLREKLLEEGQLDAIVQLPKDAFQPYSQLQTYLLLARQSYRSSRESEAPVWFYHISHDGFSSGRNRQPQPEQSQLPLLANAVRAALDFPEWVIKDDSGETQLVAHTLAAEGTLITQPGDGKLTVQAITLPNATSLWLTRQTES
;
A
#
# COMPACT_ATOMS: atom_id res chain seq x y z
N MET A 1 -4.51 11.17 -10.75
CA MET A 1 -3.11 11.42 -11.13
C MET A 1 -2.89 12.92 -11.16
N ARG A 2 -1.81 13.41 -10.54
CA ARG A 2 -1.39 14.80 -10.72
C ARG A 2 -0.26 14.80 -11.76
N ASP A 3 -0.40 15.62 -12.81
CA ASP A 3 0.58 15.71 -13.89
C ASP A 3 1.90 16.26 -13.37
N CYS A 4 2.88 15.39 -13.11
CA CYS A 4 4.19 15.83 -12.63
C CYS A 4 4.84 16.84 -13.61
N PRO A 5 5.44 17.93 -13.10
CA PRO A 5 6.01 18.99 -13.95
C PRO A 5 7.36 18.56 -14.55
N GLN A 6 7.33 17.64 -15.52
CA GLN A 6 8.51 16.95 -16.05
C GLN A 6 9.59 17.90 -16.57
N GLU A 7 9.20 19.00 -17.22
CA GLU A 7 10.17 19.99 -17.71
C GLU A 7 10.93 20.67 -16.56
N ILE A 8 10.22 21.04 -15.49
CA ILE A 8 10.81 21.63 -14.28
C ILE A 8 11.73 20.61 -13.61
N LEU A 9 11.28 19.37 -13.41
CA LEU A 9 12.09 18.31 -12.81
C LEU A 9 13.37 18.04 -13.62
N ASN A 10 13.27 18.03 -14.96
CA ASN A 10 14.44 17.88 -15.83
C ASN A 10 15.42 19.07 -15.75
N ARG A 11 14.93 20.28 -15.47
CA ARG A 11 15.79 21.46 -15.23
C ARG A 11 16.47 21.36 -13.87
N ILE A 12 15.75 20.93 -12.83
CA ILE A 12 16.31 20.69 -11.49
C ILE A 12 17.48 19.70 -11.58
N TRP A 13 17.28 18.53 -12.19
CA TRP A 13 18.36 17.54 -12.34
C TRP A 13 19.57 18.08 -13.10
N ARG A 14 19.36 18.89 -14.14
CA ARG A 14 20.46 19.54 -14.88
C ARG A 14 21.26 20.53 -14.03
N LEU A 15 20.63 21.22 -13.08
CA LEU A 15 21.33 22.13 -12.16
C LEU A 15 22.32 21.36 -11.26
N PHE A 16 21.88 20.25 -10.68
CA PHE A 16 22.73 19.38 -9.85
C PHE A 16 23.85 18.73 -10.67
N ALA A 17 23.52 18.17 -11.84
CA ALA A 17 24.48 17.55 -12.74
C ALA A 17 25.58 18.53 -13.20
N ALA A 18 25.22 19.81 -13.46
CA ALA A 18 26.18 20.86 -13.81
C ALA A 18 27.17 21.21 -12.69
N GLN A 19 26.96 20.70 -11.47
CA GLN A 19 27.87 20.81 -10.34
C GLN A 19 28.47 19.45 -9.92
N GLY A 20 28.35 18.43 -10.78
CA GLY A 20 28.92 17.09 -10.54
C GLY A 20 28.11 16.24 -9.56
N ILE A 21 26.88 16.63 -9.23
CA ILE A 21 26.00 15.85 -8.36
C ILE A 21 25.06 15.03 -9.25
N ALA A 22 25.29 13.73 -9.30
CA ALA A 22 24.56 12.80 -10.16
C ALA A 22 23.78 11.72 -9.39
N ASP A 23 23.93 11.66 -8.06
CA ASP A 23 23.20 10.72 -7.22
C ASP A 23 21.75 11.19 -7.03
N ASP A 24 20.80 10.44 -7.59
CA ASP A 24 19.38 10.83 -7.53
C ASP A 24 18.85 10.94 -6.11
N LEU A 25 19.32 10.09 -5.19
CA LEU A 25 18.87 10.13 -3.80
C LEU A 25 19.35 11.40 -3.10
N GLN A 26 20.60 11.81 -3.33
CA GLN A 26 21.15 13.08 -2.86
C GLN A 26 20.39 14.27 -3.42
N ILE A 27 20.01 14.24 -4.71
CA ILE A 27 19.20 15.29 -5.33
C ILE A 27 17.80 15.33 -4.69
N ILE A 28 17.15 14.17 -4.51
CA ILE A 28 15.83 14.07 -3.90
C ILE A 28 15.86 14.55 -2.44
N GLU A 29 16.87 14.20 -1.66
CA GLU A 29 17.02 14.70 -0.28
C GLU A 29 17.18 16.23 -0.25
N ALA A 30 18.01 16.78 -1.15
CA ALA A 30 18.22 18.23 -1.22
C ALA A 30 16.93 18.98 -1.60
N VAL A 31 16.20 18.47 -2.58
CA VAL A 31 14.92 19.08 -2.99
C VAL A 31 13.85 18.91 -1.91
N ALA A 32 13.79 17.75 -1.25
CA ALA A 32 12.84 17.52 -0.14
C ALA A 32 13.11 18.47 1.04
N HIS A 33 14.38 18.74 1.36
CA HIS A 33 14.76 19.77 2.33
C HIS A 33 14.20 21.14 1.93
N ASP A 34 14.42 21.58 0.70
CA ASP A 34 13.94 22.89 0.24
C ASP A 34 12.41 22.98 0.20
N LEU A 35 11.73 21.88 -0.11
CA LEU A 35 10.27 21.80 -0.01
C LEU A 35 9.77 21.94 1.43
N LEU A 36 10.44 21.33 2.41
CA LEU A 36 10.12 21.51 3.84
C LEU A 36 10.27 22.96 4.28
N VAL A 37 11.38 23.60 3.90
CA VAL A 37 11.62 25.02 4.20
C VAL A 37 10.54 25.90 3.56
N LYS A 38 10.18 25.67 2.30
CA LYS A 38 9.12 26.42 1.61
C LYS A 38 7.73 26.19 2.20
N ALA A 39 7.47 25.00 2.75
CA ALA A 39 6.25 24.68 3.49
C ALA A 39 6.23 25.25 4.93
N GLY A 40 7.27 25.99 5.34
CA GLY A 40 7.35 26.62 6.65
C GLY A 40 7.83 25.70 7.77
N HIS A 41 8.33 24.50 7.45
CA HIS A 41 8.94 23.62 8.43
C HIS A 41 10.39 24.02 8.69
N THR A 42 10.74 24.19 9.95
CA THR A 42 12.12 24.39 10.37
C THR A 42 12.87 23.06 10.32
N THR A 43 13.81 22.93 9.39
CA THR A 43 14.78 21.84 9.36
C THR A 43 16.14 22.41 9.73
N GLN A 44 16.72 22.03 10.87
CA GLN A 44 18.09 22.47 11.15
C GLN A 44 19.04 21.69 10.22
N ALA A 45 19.93 22.39 9.54
CA ALA A 45 20.93 21.76 8.68
C ALA A 45 21.77 20.76 9.51
N GLY A 46 21.67 19.47 9.18
CA GLY A 46 22.39 18.41 9.88
C GLY A 46 21.60 17.73 11.01
N GLU A 47 20.33 18.06 11.23
CA GLU A 47 19.45 17.22 12.05
C GLU A 47 19.44 15.79 11.50
N PRO A 48 19.69 14.77 12.35
CA PRO A 48 19.87 13.39 11.89
C PRO A 48 18.63 12.80 11.22
N ASP A 49 17.46 13.41 11.48
CA ASP A 49 16.14 12.88 11.12
C ASP A 49 15.49 13.58 9.91
N PHE A 50 16.10 14.62 9.34
CA PHE A 50 15.53 15.37 8.20
C PHE A 50 16.40 15.35 6.93
N PRO A 51 15.80 15.43 5.72
CA PRO A 51 16.54 15.38 4.46
C PRO A 51 17.73 16.33 4.43
N ARG A 52 18.85 15.85 3.88
CA ARG A 52 20.10 16.60 3.91
C ARG A 52 20.13 17.66 2.81
N PRO A 53 20.42 18.93 3.14
CA PRO A 53 20.62 19.96 2.13
C PRO A 53 21.90 19.71 1.33
N VAL A 54 21.97 20.33 0.16
CA VAL A 54 23.18 20.35 -0.68
C VAL A 54 23.54 21.79 -1.00
N THR A 55 24.80 22.15 -0.78
CA THR A 55 25.30 23.49 -1.11
C THR A 55 25.53 23.63 -2.62
N LEU A 56 24.64 24.35 -3.28
CA LEU A 56 24.81 24.77 -4.68
C LEU A 56 25.55 26.11 -4.77
N ALA A 57 26.24 26.34 -5.88
CA ALA A 57 26.77 27.67 -6.21
C ALA A 57 25.61 28.69 -6.26
N ALA A 58 25.83 29.92 -5.79
CA ALA A 58 24.78 30.91 -5.55
C ALA A 58 23.77 31.06 -6.71
N ALA A 59 24.24 31.23 -7.96
CA ALA A 59 23.37 31.35 -9.13
C ALA A 59 22.51 30.10 -9.40
N ARG A 60 23.04 28.90 -9.10
CA ARG A 60 22.29 27.64 -9.23
C ARG A 60 21.30 27.47 -8.08
N ALA A 61 21.64 27.90 -6.88
CA ALA A 61 20.73 27.90 -5.74
C ALA A 61 19.51 28.81 -6.03
N GLU A 62 19.74 30.02 -6.54
CA GLU A 62 18.66 30.94 -6.96
C GLU A 62 17.79 30.31 -8.06
N SER A 63 18.43 29.68 -9.06
CA SER A 63 17.70 28.97 -10.12
C SER A 63 16.86 27.80 -9.58
N LEU A 64 17.38 27.05 -8.61
CA LEU A 64 16.63 25.97 -7.95
C LEU A 64 15.40 26.53 -7.24
N GLN A 65 15.56 27.60 -6.47
CA GLN A 65 14.44 28.22 -5.75
C GLN A 65 13.34 28.70 -6.71
N SER A 66 13.70 29.36 -7.81
CA SER A 66 12.74 29.77 -8.85
C SER A 66 12.01 28.59 -9.50
N LEU A 67 12.72 27.49 -9.80
CA LEU A 67 12.09 26.28 -10.35
C LEU A 67 11.10 25.63 -9.37
N LEU A 68 11.43 25.66 -8.08
CA LEU A 68 10.54 25.15 -7.05
C LEU A 68 9.30 26.05 -6.90
N ASP A 69 9.45 27.38 -6.94
CA ASP A 69 8.31 28.30 -6.93
C ASP A 69 7.38 28.07 -8.13
N ASP A 70 7.94 27.88 -9.32
CA ASP A 70 7.18 27.54 -10.53
C ASP A 70 6.41 26.20 -10.37
N ALA A 71 7.03 25.18 -9.79
CA ALA A 71 6.37 23.91 -9.52
C ALA A 71 5.23 24.06 -8.50
N LEU A 72 5.50 24.80 -7.42
CA LEU A 72 4.56 25.02 -6.32
C LEU A 72 3.38 25.92 -6.69
N ALA A 73 3.47 26.68 -7.79
CA ALA A 73 2.33 27.41 -8.35
C ALA A 73 1.17 26.49 -8.80
N SER A 74 1.43 25.20 -9.01
CA SER A 74 0.44 24.22 -9.49
C SER A 74 0.41 22.92 -8.69
N HIS A 75 1.32 22.73 -7.73
CA HIS A 75 1.47 21.48 -6.99
C HIS A 75 1.71 21.75 -5.51
N GLU A 76 0.99 21.01 -4.66
CA GLU A 76 1.32 20.97 -3.23
C GLU A 76 2.73 20.35 -3.00
N PRO A 77 3.52 20.85 -2.04
CA PRO A 77 4.85 20.33 -1.74
C PRO A 77 4.86 18.81 -1.49
N GLY A 78 3.91 18.33 -0.69
CA GLY A 78 3.74 16.90 -0.39
C GLY A 78 3.43 16.08 -1.62
N ALA A 79 2.62 16.61 -2.54
CA ALA A 79 2.31 15.92 -3.79
C ALA A 79 3.52 15.87 -4.73
N LEU A 80 4.30 16.96 -4.81
CA LEU A 80 5.51 17.02 -5.63
C LEU A 80 6.56 16.00 -5.15
N LEU A 81 6.76 15.88 -3.84
CA LEU A 81 7.63 14.84 -3.28
C LEU A 81 7.04 13.44 -3.51
N ASN A 82 5.80 13.23 -3.06
CA ASN A 82 5.18 11.91 -2.97
C ASN A 82 4.93 11.27 -4.34
N HIS A 83 4.48 12.03 -5.34
CA HIS A 83 4.07 11.51 -6.65
C HIS A 83 5.11 11.71 -7.75
N CYS A 84 6.07 12.63 -7.58
CA CYS A 84 6.99 12.99 -8.66
C CYS A 84 8.45 12.73 -8.32
N LEU A 85 8.99 13.38 -7.28
CA LEU A 85 10.43 13.32 -6.98
C LEU A 85 10.88 11.91 -6.58
N LEU A 86 10.13 11.22 -5.73
CA LEU A 86 10.48 9.86 -5.27
C LEU A 86 10.55 8.82 -6.41
N PHE A 87 9.87 9.08 -7.53
CA PHE A 87 9.85 8.20 -8.71
C PHE A 87 10.96 8.52 -9.73
N ARG A 88 11.79 9.54 -9.48
CA ARG A 88 12.91 9.93 -10.36
C ARG A 88 14.18 9.09 -10.20
N LEU A 89 14.18 8.10 -9.30
CA LEU A 89 15.32 7.19 -9.10
C LEU A 89 15.62 6.42 -10.40
N SER A 90 16.82 6.61 -10.95
CA SER A 90 17.24 6.06 -12.25
C SER A 90 17.60 4.57 -12.23
N THR A 91 17.82 3.97 -11.05
CA THR A 91 18.23 2.57 -10.90
C THR A 91 17.43 1.84 -9.83
N MET A 92 17.21 0.54 -10.06
CA MET A 92 16.71 -0.37 -9.04
C MET A 92 17.72 -0.41 -7.89
N GLN A 93 17.30 0.00 -6.69
CA GLN A 93 18.17 -0.10 -5.53
C GLN A 93 18.38 -1.57 -5.14
N ALA A 94 19.53 -1.85 -4.51
CA ALA A 94 19.87 -3.19 -4.06
C ALA A 94 18.75 -3.81 -3.20
N GLY A 95 18.42 -5.08 -3.47
CA GLY A 95 17.35 -5.79 -2.77
C GLY A 95 15.93 -5.50 -3.29
N GLY A 96 15.77 -4.94 -4.49
CA GLY A 96 14.46 -4.78 -5.13
C GLY A 96 13.56 -3.75 -4.44
N ARG A 97 14.16 -2.71 -3.83
CA ARG A 97 13.42 -1.63 -3.17
C ARG A 97 12.92 -0.65 -4.22
N TYR A 98 11.61 -0.46 -4.29
CA TYR A 98 10.96 0.55 -5.13
C TYR A 98 9.79 1.19 -4.39
N PRO A 99 9.48 2.48 -4.67
CA PRO A 99 8.27 3.08 -4.16
C PRO A 99 7.06 2.30 -4.67
N THR A 100 6.10 2.02 -3.78
CA THR A 100 4.81 1.48 -4.19
C THR A 100 4.12 2.49 -5.11
N PRO A 101 3.70 2.11 -6.34
CA PRO A 101 2.93 2.98 -7.22
C PRO A 101 1.73 3.57 -6.49
N ARG A 102 1.51 4.87 -6.65
CA ARG A 102 0.58 5.61 -5.77
C ARG A 102 -0.87 5.13 -5.89
N HIS A 103 -1.31 4.76 -7.09
CA HIS A 103 -2.64 4.17 -7.28
C HIS A 103 -2.81 2.81 -6.58
N ILE A 104 -1.73 2.06 -6.38
CA ILE A 104 -1.75 0.81 -5.58
C ILE A 104 -1.73 1.13 -4.09
N ALA A 105 -0.97 2.14 -3.66
CA ALA A 105 -0.99 2.62 -2.27
C ALA A 105 -2.38 3.13 -1.87
N ASP A 106 -3.01 3.91 -2.76
CA ASP A 106 -4.36 4.43 -2.59
C ASP A 106 -5.37 3.28 -2.51
N LEU A 107 -5.31 2.30 -3.43
CA LEU A 107 -6.13 1.08 -3.36
C LEU A 107 -5.96 0.36 -2.02
N MET A 108 -4.72 0.15 -1.57
CA MET A 108 -4.45 -0.54 -0.30
C MET A 108 -5.05 0.22 0.88
N ALA A 109 -4.89 1.54 0.89
CA ALA A 109 -5.48 2.42 1.91
C ALA A 109 -7.01 2.35 1.87
N ASP A 110 -7.64 2.45 0.71
CA ASP A 110 -9.09 2.35 0.53
C ASP A 110 -9.61 1.01 1.05
N LEU A 111 -8.96 -0.10 0.67
CA LEU A 111 -9.35 -1.43 1.11
C LEU A 111 -9.28 -1.56 2.63
N VAL A 112 -8.19 -1.17 3.29
CA VAL A 112 -8.12 -1.32 4.76
C VAL A 112 -8.94 -0.29 5.51
N GLN A 113 -9.09 0.93 5.00
CA GLN A 113 -9.93 1.95 5.63
C GLN A 113 -11.39 1.55 5.53
N GLU A 114 -11.89 1.09 4.39
CA GLU A 114 -13.29 0.70 4.27
C GLU A 114 -13.63 -0.58 5.05
N ILE A 115 -12.68 -1.52 5.15
CA ILE A 115 -12.83 -2.74 5.94
C ILE A 115 -12.67 -2.45 7.45
N GLY A 116 -11.73 -1.59 7.83
CA GLY A 116 -11.46 -1.20 9.22
C GLY A 116 -12.46 -0.20 9.77
N TRP A 117 -13.04 0.67 8.94
CA TRP A 117 -13.94 1.74 9.37
C TRP A 117 -15.27 1.26 9.93
N ARG A 118 -15.66 0.04 9.57
CA ARG A 118 -16.94 -0.55 10.00
C ARG A 118 -16.88 -1.32 11.31
N LEU A 119 -15.69 -1.65 11.82
CA LEU A 119 -15.57 -2.62 12.92
C LEU A 119 -14.98 -2.07 14.21
N THR A 120 -14.25 -0.95 14.17
CA THR A 120 -13.74 -0.32 15.38
C THR A 120 -14.24 1.13 15.47
N GLU A 121 -15.07 1.42 16.47
CA GLU A 121 -15.40 2.78 16.92
C GLU A 121 -14.18 3.47 17.61
N ARG A 122 -12.98 2.91 17.45
CA ARG A 122 -11.75 3.36 18.11
C ARG A 122 -11.11 4.47 17.28
N GLU A 123 -10.96 5.63 17.92
CA GLU A 123 -10.21 6.78 17.42
C GLU A 123 -9.26 7.29 18.52
N PRO A 124 -8.02 7.71 18.19
CA PRO A 124 -7.40 7.67 16.86
C PRO A 124 -6.91 6.26 16.49
N ARG A 125 -7.02 5.89 15.20
CA ARG A 125 -6.56 4.58 14.70
C ARG A 125 -5.06 4.50 14.54
N GLN A 126 -4.47 3.44 15.07
CA GLN A 126 -3.04 3.16 14.97
C GLN A 126 -2.75 2.46 13.64
N VAL A 127 -2.02 3.13 12.74
CA VAL A 127 -1.66 2.59 11.41
C VAL A 127 -0.16 2.40 11.33
N ALA A 128 0.30 1.26 10.80
CA ALA A 128 1.73 1.00 10.65
C ALA A 128 2.18 0.44 9.31
N ASP A 129 3.44 0.67 9.01
CA ASP A 129 4.20 0.03 7.93
C ASP A 129 5.62 -0.29 8.44
N PHE A 130 5.92 -1.57 8.65
CA PHE A 130 7.22 -2.00 9.19
C PHE A 130 8.35 -2.07 8.14
N ALA A 131 8.07 -1.69 6.89
CA ALA A 131 9.07 -1.53 5.83
C ALA A 131 8.72 -0.28 4.98
N CYS A 132 8.60 0.87 5.66
CA CYS A 132 7.87 2.01 5.12
C CYS A 132 8.53 2.72 3.94
N GLY A 133 9.83 2.49 3.68
CA GLY A 133 10.55 3.15 2.59
C GLY A 133 10.45 4.67 2.73
N SER A 134 9.73 5.31 1.79
CA SER A 134 9.46 6.75 1.79
C SER A 134 8.16 7.16 2.51
N GLY A 135 7.56 6.29 3.32
CA GLY A 135 6.27 6.54 3.98
C GLY A 135 5.08 6.56 3.01
N GLY A 136 5.27 6.02 1.81
CA GLY A 136 4.32 6.14 0.72
C GLY A 136 2.97 5.45 0.91
N LEU A 137 2.94 4.35 1.67
CA LEU A 137 1.72 3.65 2.06
C LEU A 137 1.01 4.31 3.25
N LEU A 138 1.72 5.14 4.02
CA LEU A 138 1.20 5.83 5.20
C LEU A 138 0.59 7.20 4.83
N ALA A 139 1.15 7.88 3.81
CA ALA A 139 0.71 9.21 3.39
C ALA A 139 -0.81 9.35 3.09
N PRO A 140 -1.52 8.34 2.54
CA PRO A 140 -2.97 8.46 2.27
C PRO A 140 -3.86 8.61 3.51
N PHE A 141 -3.38 8.29 4.71
CA PHE A 141 -4.20 8.28 5.93
C PHE A 141 -4.39 9.64 6.58
N ALA A 142 -3.52 10.62 6.29
CA ALA A 142 -3.57 11.96 6.88
C ALA A 142 -3.82 11.95 8.41
N SER A 143 -3.15 11.06 9.13
CA SER A 143 -3.33 10.82 10.57
C SER A 143 -2.06 11.14 11.36
N ASP A 144 -2.23 11.49 12.62
CA ASP A 144 -1.15 11.73 13.58
C ASP A 144 -0.71 10.47 14.34
N THR A 145 -1.37 9.32 14.12
CA THR A 145 -1.06 8.03 14.79
C THR A 145 -0.51 7.00 13.80
N LEU A 146 0.47 7.44 13.00
CA LEU A 146 1.17 6.59 12.03
C LEU A 146 2.52 6.14 12.60
N ALA A 147 2.87 4.87 12.41
CA ALA A 147 4.18 4.32 12.75
C ALA A 147 4.84 3.68 11.52
N GLY A 148 6.04 4.11 11.19
CA GLY A 148 6.85 3.51 10.12
C GLY A 148 8.15 2.93 10.66
N VAL A 149 8.63 1.85 10.06
CA VAL A 149 10.00 1.36 10.29
C VAL A 149 10.74 1.29 8.96
N GLU A 150 11.94 1.88 8.90
CA GLU A 150 12.81 1.83 7.73
C GLU A 150 14.26 1.57 8.15
N ILE A 151 14.89 0.59 7.53
CA ILE A 151 16.27 0.19 7.87
C ILE A 151 17.31 1.18 7.35
N SER A 152 17.03 1.87 6.24
CA SER A 152 17.93 2.86 5.65
C SER A 152 17.71 4.24 6.28
N PRO A 153 18.73 4.84 6.92
CA PRO A 153 18.61 6.18 7.47
C PRO A 153 18.21 7.24 6.44
N SER A 154 18.66 7.12 5.18
CA SER A 154 18.29 8.09 4.13
C SER A 154 16.82 8.00 3.74
N TRP A 155 16.29 6.78 3.61
CA TRP A 155 14.86 6.61 3.33
C TRP A 155 13.98 6.99 4.51
N ALA A 156 14.43 6.74 5.74
CA ALA A 156 13.72 7.21 6.94
C ALA A 156 13.59 8.74 6.97
N ARG A 157 14.63 9.49 6.59
CA ARG A 157 14.57 10.97 6.45
C ARG A 157 13.57 11.40 5.37
N LEU A 158 13.56 10.70 4.23
CA LEU A 158 12.56 10.95 3.18
C LEU A 158 11.14 10.60 3.61
N ALA A 159 10.94 9.52 4.38
CA ALA A 159 9.63 9.18 4.93
C ALA A 159 9.11 10.26 5.86
N ARG A 160 9.95 10.76 6.78
CA ARG A 160 9.59 11.85 7.69
C ARG A 160 9.21 13.11 6.91
N ALA A 161 10.02 13.50 5.92
CA ALA A 161 9.71 14.65 5.07
C ALA A 161 8.41 14.47 4.28
N ASN A 162 8.22 13.28 3.70
CA ASN A 162 7.03 12.98 2.91
C ASN A 162 5.77 13.03 3.76
N LEU A 163 5.77 12.42 4.94
CA LEU A 163 4.63 12.45 5.85
C LEU A 163 4.36 13.85 6.39
N LEU A 164 5.40 14.59 6.78
CA LEU A 164 5.25 15.97 7.25
C LEU A 164 4.65 16.88 6.17
N LEU A 165 5.15 16.81 4.93
CA LEU A 165 4.63 17.59 3.80
C LEU A 165 3.21 17.17 3.35
N ASN A 166 2.76 15.97 3.71
CA ASN A 166 1.40 15.50 3.49
C ASN A 166 0.52 15.64 4.75
N GLY A 167 0.92 16.48 5.72
CA GLY A 167 0.09 16.84 6.87
C GLY A 167 0.06 15.80 8.00
N CYS A 168 0.89 14.77 7.96
CA CYS A 168 0.98 13.73 8.99
C CYS A 168 2.07 14.07 10.02
N ALA A 169 1.93 15.19 10.72
CA ALA A 169 2.98 15.72 11.60
C ALA A 169 3.22 14.86 12.86
N GLY A 170 2.22 14.11 13.33
CA GLY A 170 2.35 13.17 14.45
C GLY A 170 2.98 11.82 14.08
N ALA A 171 3.24 11.55 12.80
CA ALA A 171 3.80 10.28 12.36
C ALA A 171 5.20 10.01 12.95
N THR A 172 5.40 8.80 13.47
CA THR A 172 6.67 8.37 14.05
C THR A 172 7.38 7.38 13.12
N ILE A 173 8.57 7.75 12.63
CA ILE A 173 9.41 6.87 11.80
C ILE A 173 10.61 6.37 12.61
N HIS A 174 10.67 5.06 12.82
CA HIS A 174 11.80 4.40 13.47
C HIS A 174 12.83 3.98 12.41
N THR A 175 14.10 4.33 12.65
CA THR A 175 15.20 3.90 11.80
C THR A 175 15.82 2.62 12.37
N GLY A 176 15.74 1.50 11.67
CA GLY A 176 16.34 0.24 12.12
C GLY A 176 15.75 -1.01 11.46
N ASP A 177 16.26 -2.18 11.86
CA ASP A 177 15.69 -3.46 11.45
C ASP A 177 14.30 -3.63 12.11
N ALA A 178 13.30 -3.99 11.30
CA ALA A 178 11.92 -4.17 11.78
C ALA A 178 11.81 -5.16 12.94
N PHE A 179 12.60 -6.24 12.95
CA PHE A 179 12.55 -7.26 14.00
C PHE A 179 13.28 -6.85 15.29
N ALA A 180 14.16 -5.85 15.22
CA ALA A 180 14.72 -5.21 16.41
C ALA A 180 13.76 -4.12 16.93
N VAL A 181 13.31 -3.22 16.06
CA VAL A 181 12.47 -2.08 16.43
C VAL A 181 11.11 -2.52 16.97
N VAL A 182 10.41 -3.40 16.25
CA VAL A 182 9.09 -3.89 16.67
C VAL A 182 9.28 -4.71 17.94
N GLY A 183 8.61 -4.29 19.01
CA GLY A 183 8.60 -4.82 20.38
C GLY A 183 9.76 -4.41 21.29
N GLU A 184 10.74 -3.63 20.81
CA GLU A 184 11.72 -2.95 21.69
C GLU A 184 11.38 -1.45 21.79
N GLN A 185 10.95 -0.86 20.66
CA GLN A 185 10.51 0.53 20.58
C GLN A 185 9.01 0.64 20.30
N ILE A 186 8.45 -0.34 19.59
CA ILE A 186 7.02 -0.40 19.25
C ILE A 186 6.39 -1.60 19.95
N GLU A 187 5.83 -1.40 21.14
CA GLU A 187 5.26 -2.51 21.93
C GLU A 187 3.76 -2.74 21.67
N HIS A 188 3.03 -1.69 21.26
CA HIS A 188 1.60 -1.73 21.06
C HIS A 188 1.20 -2.41 19.73
N SER A 189 -0.09 -2.74 19.62
CA SER A 189 -0.70 -3.29 18.42
C SER A 189 -1.37 -2.20 17.57
N PHE A 190 -1.65 -2.51 16.30
CA PHE A 190 -2.16 -1.59 15.30
C PHE A 190 -3.52 -2.02 14.76
N ASP A 191 -4.41 -1.05 14.54
CA ASP A 191 -5.70 -1.28 13.88
C ASP A 191 -5.50 -1.61 12.40
N VAL A 192 -4.48 -1.03 11.76
CA VAL A 192 -4.15 -1.24 10.36
C VAL A 192 -2.65 -1.41 10.19
N ILE A 193 -2.24 -2.42 9.43
CA ILE A 193 -0.87 -2.57 8.94
C ILE A 193 -0.90 -2.68 7.42
N LEU A 194 -0.13 -1.84 6.74
CA LEU A 194 0.04 -1.83 5.29
C LEU A 194 1.50 -1.98 4.96
N MET A 195 1.88 -2.99 4.15
CA MET A 195 3.30 -3.23 3.87
C MET A 195 3.57 -3.63 2.43
N ASN A 196 4.67 -3.08 1.90
CA ASN A 196 5.35 -3.58 0.71
C ASN A 196 6.79 -3.97 1.09
N PRO A 197 6.99 -5.12 1.77
CA PRO A 197 8.33 -5.53 2.18
C PRO A 197 9.20 -5.82 0.96
N PRO A 198 10.54 -5.70 1.06
CA PRO A 198 11.42 -6.07 -0.04
C PRO A 198 11.24 -7.55 -0.39
N PHE A 199 11.28 -7.89 -1.68
CA PHE A 199 11.14 -9.28 -2.13
C PHE A 199 12.50 -9.96 -2.29
N GLY A 200 12.59 -11.22 -1.88
CA GLY A 200 13.75 -12.09 -2.01
C GLY A 200 14.86 -11.86 -0.99
N VAL A 201 14.67 -10.98 0.00
CA VAL A 201 15.70 -10.64 1.00
C VAL A 201 15.75 -11.72 2.08
N GLN A 202 16.98 -12.09 2.45
CA GLN A 202 17.24 -12.91 3.64
C GLN A 202 17.45 -11.96 4.83
N LEU A 203 16.57 -12.05 5.82
CA LEU A 203 16.63 -11.27 7.05
C LEU A 203 17.60 -11.87 8.07
N GLU A 204 17.92 -11.11 9.12
CA GLU A 204 18.74 -11.62 10.24
C GLU A 204 17.96 -12.68 11.03
N GLY A 205 18.32 -13.95 10.83
CA GLY A 205 17.60 -15.08 11.42
C GLY A 205 17.47 -15.03 12.94
N SER A 206 18.49 -14.56 13.66
CA SER A 206 18.46 -14.41 15.13
C SER A 206 17.38 -13.44 15.60
N LEU A 207 17.15 -12.34 14.87
CA LEU A 207 16.09 -11.38 15.21
C LEU A 207 14.71 -11.95 14.88
N VAL A 208 14.57 -12.60 13.72
CA VAL A 208 13.32 -13.26 13.32
C VAL A 208 12.94 -14.36 14.31
N ASP A 209 13.88 -15.23 14.67
CA ASP A 209 13.66 -16.34 15.60
C ASP A 209 13.29 -15.82 17.01
N ARG A 210 13.92 -14.73 17.45
CA ARG A 210 13.56 -14.08 18.73
C ARG A 210 12.12 -13.57 18.74
N ARG A 211 11.62 -13.08 17.61
CA ARG A 211 10.29 -12.44 17.52
C ARG A 211 9.15 -13.39 17.17
N LEU A 212 9.42 -14.33 16.26
CA LEU A 212 8.42 -15.21 15.65
C LEU A 212 8.71 -16.70 15.87
N GLY A 213 9.86 -17.05 16.45
CA GLY A 213 10.31 -18.43 16.61
C GLY A 213 10.98 -19.02 15.35
N PRO A 214 11.79 -20.07 15.51
CA PRO A 214 12.63 -20.66 14.45
C PRO A 214 11.87 -21.38 13.32
N GLU A 215 10.57 -21.57 13.48
CA GLU A 215 9.71 -22.19 12.46
C GLU A 215 9.26 -21.20 11.38
N SER A 216 9.35 -19.89 11.65
CA SER A 216 8.84 -18.83 10.76
C SER A 216 9.68 -18.62 9.49
N GLY A 217 10.97 -19.00 9.54
CA GLY A 217 11.92 -18.76 8.46
C GLY A 217 12.25 -17.27 8.29
N ALA A 218 13.43 -16.98 7.73
CA ALA A 218 13.95 -15.61 7.63
C ALA A 218 13.90 -15.02 6.21
N ARG A 219 12.97 -15.48 5.37
CA ARG A 219 12.65 -14.79 4.11
C ARG A 219 11.78 -13.58 4.41
N SER A 220 12.10 -12.43 3.82
CA SER A 220 11.42 -11.17 4.04
C SER A 220 9.90 -11.25 3.91
N GLU A 221 9.42 -11.88 2.85
CA GLU A 221 8.00 -11.89 2.50
C GLU A 221 7.17 -12.67 3.50
N THR A 222 7.71 -13.77 4.05
CA THR A 222 7.03 -14.60 5.04
C THR A 222 7.16 -14.01 6.44
N ALA A 223 8.36 -13.63 6.84
CA ALA A 223 8.62 -13.13 8.19
C ALA A 223 7.90 -11.79 8.43
N MET A 224 7.92 -10.87 7.45
CA MET A 224 7.23 -9.57 7.59
C MET A 224 5.70 -9.74 7.65
N ALA A 225 5.14 -10.67 6.87
CA ALA A 225 3.70 -10.99 6.94
C ALA A 225 3.31 -11.52 8.33
N LEU A 226 4.09 -12.47 8.86
CA LEU A 226 3.90 -13.03 10.21
C LEU A 226 4.06 -11.98 11.31
N LEU A 227 5.03 -11.08 11.18
CA LEU A 227 5.24 -9.96 12.11
C LEU A 227 4.04 -8.98 12.08
N GLY A 228 3.55 -8.65 10.89
CA GLY A 228 2.33 -7.85 10.71
C GLY A 228 1.14 -8.47 11.43
N LEU A 229 0.83 -9.75 11.15
CA LEU A 229 -0.26 -10.48 11.80
C LEU A 229 -0.12 -10.50 13.34
N GLN A 230 1.09 -10.72 13.87
CA GLN A 230 1.33 -10.72 15.32
C GLN A 230 1.04 -9.35 15.97
N ARG A 231 1.18 -8.25 15.22
CA ARG A 231 1.04 -6.87 15.75
C ARG A 231 -0.30 -6.22 15.42
N LEU A 232 -1.24 -6.94 14.83
CA LEU A 232 -2.60 -6.45 14.68
C LEU A 232 -3.30 -6.42 16.05
N ALA A 233 -4.02 -5.34 16.32
CA ALA A 233 -4.97 -5.26 17.42
C ALA A 233 -6.15 -6.21 17.15
N ASP A 234 -7.02 -6.43 18.14
CA ASP A 234 -8.28 -7.14 17.92
C ASP A 234 -9.06 -6.46 16.79
N ASP A 235 -9.58 -7.26 15.86
CA ASP A 235 -10.22 -6.81 14.60
C ASP A 235 -9.31 -5.97 13.69
N GLY A 236 -8.00 -5.91 13.95
CA GLY A 236 -7.04 -5.20 13.12
C GLY A 236 -6.93 -5.83 11.72
N ARG A 237 -6.53 -5.03 10.73
CA ARG A 237 -6.41 -5.43 9.33
C ARG A 237 -4.99 -5.31 8.80
N LEU A 238 -4.57 -6.31 8.03
CA LEU A 238 -3.31 -6.32 7.31
C LEU A 238 -3.60 -6.31 5.81
N ALA A 239 -3.02 -5.36 5.08
CA ALA A 239 -2.85 -5.51 3.64
C ALA A 239 -1.37 -5.53 3.27
N ILE A 240 -0.94 -6.61 2.63
CA ILE A 240 0.48 -6.83 2.36
C ILE A 240 0.71 -7.29 0.93
N LEU A 241 1.65 -6.64 0.25
CA LEU A 241 2.10 -7.05 -1.09
C LEU A 241 3.06 -8.23 -0.98
N GLN A 242 2.86 -9.21 -1.86
CA GLN A 242 3.52 -10.51 -1.82
C GLN A 242 3.84 -10.99 -3.25
N PRO A 243 5.00 -11.64 -3.48
CA PRO A 243 5.26 -12.32 -4.74
C PRO A 243 4.50 -13.65 -4.79
N GLY A 244 4.20 -14.14 -5.99
CA GLY A 244 3.44 -15.39 -6.15
C GLY A 244 4.01 -16.60 -5.39
N GLY A 245 5.34 -16.66 -5.20
CA GLY A 245 6.00 -17.74 -4.49
C GLY A 245 5.44 -18.01 -3.08
N THR A 246 4.97 -17.01 -2.34
CA THR A 246 4.43 -17.25 -0.99
C THR A 246 3.12 -18.04 -0.98
N LEU A 247 2.39 -18.03 -2.09
CA LEU A 247 1.12 -18.74 -2.26
C LEU A 247 1.28 -20.25 -2.50
N PHE A 248 2.40 -20.70 -3.07
CA PHE A 248 2.56 -22.11 -3.48
C PHE A 248 3.92 -22.74 -3.15
N SER A 249 4.93 -21.97 -2.76
CA SER A 249 6.27 -22.49 -2.41
C SER A 249 6.17 -23.48 -1.26
N THR A 250 6.96 -24.55 -1.32
CA THR A 250 7.02 -25.61 -0.30
C THR A 250 8.00 -25.31 0.82
N GLY A 251 8.63 -24.13 0.81
CA GLY A 251 9.53 -23.66 1.86
C GLY A 251 8.84 -23.59 3.23
N LYS A 252 9.66 -23.75 4.28
CA LYS A 252 9.18 -23.87 5.67
C LYS A 252 8.40 -22.63 6.12
N GLY A 253 8.95 -21.44 5.86
CA GLY A 253 8.30 -20.17 6.23
C GLY A 253 7.03 -19.91 5.43
N GLU A 254 7.01 -20.25 4.14
CA GLU A 254 5.83 -20.09 3.28
C GLU A 254 4.70 -21.03 3.71
N LYS A 255 5.02 -22.28 4.06
CA LYS A 255 4.06 -23.21 4.67
C LYS A 255 3.51 -22.66 5.98
N LYS A 256 4.39 -22.20 6.87
CA LYS A 256 3.98 -21.64 8.17
C LYS A 256 3.07 -20.43 8.04
N LEU A 257 3.36 -19.54 7.08
CA LEU A 257 2.49 -18.40 6.78
C LEU A 257 1.12 -18.87 6.28
N ARG A 258 1.05 -19.84 5.35
CA ARG A 258 -0.24 -20.34 4.85
C ARG A 258 -1.04 -21.08 5.92
N GLU A 259 -0.39 -21.89 6.75
CA GLU A 259 -1.02 -22.53 7.91
C GLU A 259 -1.65 -21.46 8.81
N LYS A 260 -0.88 -20.42 9.18
CA LYS A 260 -1.40 -19.33 10.02
C LYS A 260 -2.58 -18.61 9.37
N LEU A 261 -2.46 -18.24 8.10
CA LEU A 261 -3.52 -17.54 7.36
C LEU A 261 -4.81 -18.36 7.20
N LEU A 262 -4.70 -19.67 6.94
CA LEU A 262 -5.83 -20.54 6.64
C LEU A 262 -6.42 -21.21 7.89
N GLU A 263 -5.58 -21.78 8.76
CA GLU A 263 -6.03 -22.51 9.95
C GLU A 263 -6.57 -21.58 11.03
N GLU A 264 -5.99 -20.37 11.17
CA GLU A 264 -6.50 -19.37 12.13
C GLU A 264 -7.61 -18.49 11.53
N GLY A 265 -8.03 -18.76 10.28
CA GLY A 265 -9.11 -18.04 9.59
C GLY A 265 -8.82 -16.55 9.40
N GLN A 266 -7.55 -16.19 9.22
CA GLN A 266 -7.06 -14.81 9.19
C GLN A 266 -7.05 -14.21 7.78
N LEU A 267 -7.22 -15.00 6.73
CA LEU A 267 -7.19 -14.52 5.35
C LEU A 267 -8.59 -14.19 4.84
N ASP A 268 -8.80 -12.94 4.43
CA ASP A 268 -10.05 -12.48 3.83
C ASP A 268 -10.00 -12.59 2.31
N ALA A 269 -8.92 -12.11 1.68
CA ALA A 269 -8.81 -12.09 0.22
C ALA A 269 -7.37 -12.13 -0.32
N ILE A 270 -7.25 -12.58 -1.57
CA ILE A 270 -6.06 -12.51 -2.40
C ILE A 270 -6.42 -11.76 -3.68
N VAL A 271 -5.71 -10.66 -3.97
CA VAL A 271 -5.87 -9.90 -5.22
C VAL A 271 -4.62 -10.07 -6.08
N GLN A 272 -4.77 -10.64 -7.27
CA GLN A 272 -3.75 -10.63 -8.30
C GLN A 272 -3.77 -9.29 -9.04
N LEU A 273 -2.68 -8.53 -8.93
CA LEU A 273 -2.49 -7.26 -9.64
C LEU A 273 -2.06 -7.49 -11.10
N PRO A 274 -2.18 -6.50 -12.01
CA PRO A 274 -1.63 -6.64 -13.35
C PRO A 274 -0.12 -6.87 -13.31
N LYS A 275 0.41 -7.69 -14.22
CA LYS A 275 1.84 -8.03 -14.27
C LYS A 275 2.75 -6.80 -14.36
N ASP A 276 2.27 -5.75 -15.02
CA ASP A 276 3.01 -4.50 -15.22
C ASP A 276 2.75 -3.44 -14.13
N ALA A 277 1.99 -3.75 -13.07
CA ALA A 277 1.61 -2.79 -12.03
C ALA A 277 2.82 -2.05 -11.43
N PHE A 278 3.96 -2.73 -11.31
CA PHE A 278 5.20 -2.22 -10.73
C PHE A 278 6.30 -1.87 -11.75
N GLN A 279 5.99 -1.83 -13.05
CA GLN A 279 6.94 -1.36 -14.05
C GLN A 279 7.17 0.15 -13.91
N PRO A 280 8.38 0.65 -14.26
CA PRO A 280 9.51 -0.08 -14.84
C PRO A 280 10.40 -0.80 -13.83
N TYR A 281 10.05 -0.80 -12.55
CA TYR A 281 10.90 -1.29 -11.46
C TYR A 281 10.91 -2.81 -11.32
N SER A 282 9.77 -3.46 -11.53
CA SER A 282 9.63 -4.91 -11.41
C SER A 282 8.65 -5.48 -12.43
N GLN A 283 8.95 -6.70 -12.92
CA GLN A 283 8.04 -7.51 -13.74
C GLN A 283 7.46 -8.69 -12.95
N LEU A 284 7.75 -8.76 -11.65
CA LEU A 284 7.29 -9.84 -10.80
C LEU A 284 5.77 -9.74 -10.62
N GLN A 285 5.09 -10.84 -10.88
CA GLN A 285 3.68 -10.97 -10.57
C GLN A 285 3.47 -10.79 -9.07
N THR A 286 2.73 -9.74 -8.72
CA THR A 286 2.51 -9.32 -7.34
C THR A 286 1.05 -9.54 -6.96
N TYR A 287 0.84 -9.94 -5.71
CA TYR A 287 -0.45 -10.18 -5.10
C TYR A 287 -0.60 -9.28 -3.88
N LEU A 288 -1.81 -8.81 -3.61
CA LEU A 288 -2.18 -8.18 -2.36
C LEU A 288 -2.94 -9.19 -1.51
N LEU A 289 -2.46 -9.48 -0.31
CA LEU A 289 -3.20 -10.27 0.67
C LEU A 289 -3.92 -9.33 1.62
N LEU A 290 -5.22 -9.55 1.80
CA LEU A 290 -6.03 -8.93 2.83
C LEU A 290 -6.26 -9.94 3.94
N ALA A 291 -5.78 -9.62 5.13
CA ALA A 291 -5.88 -10.46 6.31
C ALA A 291 -6.33 -9.65 7.52
N ARG A 292 -6.69 -10.34 8.58
CA ARG A 292 -7.20 -9.74 9.82
C ARG A 292 -6.67 -10.45 11.05
N GLN A 293 -6.74 -9.76 12.20
CA GLN A 293 -6.51 -10.43 13.48
C GLN A 293 -7.64 -11.42 13.75
N SER A 294 -7.29 -12.59 14.27
CA SER A 294 -8.31 -13.59 14.60
C SER A 294 -9.02 -13.23 15.91
N TYR A 295 -10.26 -12.75 15.81
CA TYR A 295 -11.26 -12.84 16.88
C TYR A 295 -12.52 -13.51 16.31
N ARG A 296 -12.43 -14.78 15.92
CA ARG A 296 -13.61 -15.53 15.46
C ARG A 296 -14.21 -16.33 16.61
N SER A 297 -15.45 -16.02 16.97
CA SER A 297 -16.32 -17.01 17.60
C SER A 297 -16.46 -18.21 16.65
N SER A 298 -16.70 -19.41 17.18
CA SER A 298 -16.71 -20.69 16.45
C SER A 298 -17.61 -20.77 15.20
N ARG A 299 -18.49 -19.78 14.95
CA ARG A 299 -19.37 -19.71 13.77
C ARG A 299 -18.72 -19.11 12.52
N GLU A 300 -17.61 -18.36 12.62
CA GLU A 300 -16.96 -17.71 11.46
C GLU A 300 -15.73 -18.47 10.93
N SER A 301 -15.33 -19.58 11.56
CA SER A 301 -14.20 -20.43 11.14
C SER A 301 -14.33 -20.99 9.72
N GLU A 302 -15.51 -20.85 9.10
CA GLU A 302 -15.85 -21.37 7.76
C GLU A 302 -15.96 -20.27 6.69
N ALA A 303 -15.65 -19.00 7.00
CA ALA A 303 -15.79 -17.93 6.02
C ALA A 303 -14.84 -18.15 4.82
N PRO A 304 -15.32 -17.94 3.58
CA PRO A 304 -14.54 -18.18 2.37
C PRO A 304 -13.38 -17.19 2.24
N VAL A 305 -12.30 -17.62 1.57
CA VAL A 305 -11.24 -16.74 1.09
C VAL A 305 -11.60 -16.27 -0.31
N TRP A 306 -11.61 -14.95 -0.53
CA TRP A 306 -11.93 -14.36 -1.83
C TRP A 306 -10.69 -14.24 -2.71
N PHE A 307 -10.82 -14.64 -3.97
CA PHE A 307 -9.77 -14.42 -4.97
C PHE A 307 -10.25 -13.36 -5.95
N TYR A 308 -9.40 -12.38 -6.26
CA TYR A 308 -9.67 -11.35 -7.25
C TYR A 308 -8.53 -11.29 -8.23
N HIS A 309 -8.85 -11.04 -9.49
CA HIS A 309 -7.86 -10.78 -10.53
C HIS A 309 -8.30 -9.52 -11.28
N ILE A 310 -7.42 -8.52 -11.31
CA ILE A 310 -7.60 -7.33 -12.13
C ILE A 310 -6.56 -7.34 -13.26
N SER A 311 -7.01 -7.03 -14.47
CA SER A 311 -6.17 -6.93 -15.66
C SER A 311 -5.71 -5.50 -15.93
N HIS A 312 -6.46 -4.50 -15.45
CA HIS A 312 -6.20 -3.09 -15.68
C HIS A 312 -6.28 -2.30 -14.36
N ASP A 313 -5.16 -1.69 -13.99
CA ASP A 313 -5.03 -0.81 -12.81
C ASP A 313 -5.20 0.67 -13.16
N GLY A 314 -5.57 0.98 -14.41
CA GLY A 314 -5.71 2.35 -14.90
C GLY A 314 -4.45 2.93 -15.56
N PHE A 315 -3.55 2.06 -16.03
CA PHE A 315 -2.34 2.43 -16.76
C PHE A 315 -2.07 1.44 -17.89
N SER A 316 -1.47 1.94 -18.98
CA SER A 316 -1.04 1.10 -20.10
C SER A 316 -0.01 0.05 -19.67
N SER A 317 0.10 -1.03 -20.43
CA SER A 317 1.12 -2.07 -20.23
C SER A 317 2.53 -1.60 -20.62
N GLY A 318 3.55 -2.36 -20.21
CA GLY A 318 4.95 -2.11 -20.53
C GLY A 318 5.69 -1.19 -19.56
N ARG A 319 6.92 -0.78 -19.91
CA ARG A 319 7.82 -0.01 -19.04
C ARG A 319 7.46 1.47 -18.91
N ASN A 320 6.94 2.06 -19.99
CA ASN A 320 6.62 3.49 -20.08
C ASN A 320 5.11 3.70 -19.92
N ARG A 321 4.58 3.19 -18.82
CA ARG A 321 3.15 3.16 -18.54
C ARG A 321 2.55 4.55 -18.59
N GLN A 322 1.50 4.72 -19.38
CA GLN A 322 0.75 5.97 -19.48
C GLN A 322 -0.56 5.88 -18.70
N PRO A 323 -1.03 6.99 -18.13
CA PRO A 323 -2.32 7.08 -17.45
C PRO A 323 -3.47 6.64 -18.36
N GLN A 324 -4.34 5.76 -17.89
CA GLN A 324 -5.61 5.35 -18.52
C GLN A 324 -6.72 5.19 -17.45
N PRO A 325 -7.08 6.25 -16.71
CA PRO A 325 -7.98 6.15 -15.56
C PRO A 325 -9.33 5.48 -15.88
N GLU A 326 -9.85 5.72 -17.09
CA GLU A 326 -11.10 5.16 -17.59
C GLU A 326 -11.09 3.63 -17.74
N GLN A 327 -9.91 3.01 -17.79
CA GLN A 327 -9.74 1.55 -17.84
C GLN A 327 -9.49 0.94 -16.45
N SER A 328 -9.44 1.75 -15.39
CA SER A 328 -9.09 1.25 -14.06
C SER A 328 -10.18 0.35 -13.47
N GLN A 329 -9.79 -0.87 -13.08
CA GLN A 329 -10.63 -1.79 -12.32
C GLN A 329 -10.45 -1.65 -10.80
N LEU A 330 -9.63 -0.71 -10.33
CA LEU A 330 -9.38 -0.53 -8.89
C LEU A 330 -10.64 -0.12 -8.10
N PRO A 331 -11.47 0.84 -8.57
CA PRO A 331 -12.70 1.20 -7.85
C PRO A 331 -13.69 0.03 -7.78
N LEU A 332 -13.73 -0.76 -8.85
CA LEU A 332 -14.57 -1.95 -8.97
C LEU A 332 -14.14 -3.05 -7.98
N LEU A 333 -12.83 -3.27 -7.87
CA LEU A 333 -12.24 -4.18 -6.90
C LEU A 333 -12.57 -3.76 -5.47
N ALA A 334 -12.39 -2.48 -5.12
CA ALA A 334 -12.68 -1.97 -3.77
C ALA A 334 -14.14 -2.24 -3.37
N ASN A 335 -15.07 -1.93 -4.27
CA ASN A 335 -16.50 -2.22 -4.06
C ASN A 335 -16.80 -3.73 -3.95
N ALA A 336 -16.15 -4.58 -4.76
CA ALA A 336 -16.35 -6.02 -4.71
C ALA A 336 -15.82 -6.64 -3.40
N VAL A 337 -14.66 -6.18 -2.92
CA VAL A 337 -14.12 -6.58 -1.61
C VAL A 337 -15.06 -6.14 -0.49
N ARG A 338 -15.58 -4.92 -0.57
CA ARG A 338 -16.55 -4.39 0.40
C ARG A 338 -17.81 -5.25 0.48
N ALA A 339 -18.40 -5.57 -0.67
CA ALA A 339 -19.62 -6.38 -0.73
C ALA A 339 -19.40 -7.80 -0.19
N ALA A 340 -18.26 -8.42 -0.51
CA ALA A 340 -17.90 -9.76 -0.04
C ALA A 340 -17.80 -9.86 1.49
N LEU A 341 -17.38 -8.78 2.15
CA LEU A 341 -17.25 -8.73 3.61
C LEU A 341 -18.57 -8.41 4.32
N ASP A 342 -19.44 -7.63 3.70
CA ASP A 342 -20.78 -7.34 4.24
C ASP A 342 -21.75 -8.54 4.07
N PHE A 343 -21.50 -9.40 3.09
CA PHE A 343 -22.44 -10.44 2.65
C PHE A 343 -21.74 -11.80 2.35
N PRO A 344 -21.11 -12.44 3.35
CA PRO A 344 -20.32 -13.65 3.14
C PRO A 344 -21.14 -14.86 2.63
N GLU A 345 -22.46 -14.85 2.82
CA GLU A 345 -23.38 -15.90 2.36
C GLU A 345 -23.88 -15.73 0.91
N TRP A 346 -23.39 -14.73 0.18
CA TRP A 346 -23.87 -14.38 -1.16
C TRP A 346 -22.90 -14.80 -2.26
N VAL A 347 -23.45 -15.37 -3.33
CA VAL A 347 -22.73 -15.84 -4.52
C VAL A 347 -23.07 -14.95 -5.71
N ILE A 348 -22.03 -14.51 -6.42
CA ILE A 348 -22.14 -13.76 -7.68
C ILE A 348 -22.38 -14.75 -8.82
N LYS A 349 -23.41 -14.53 -9.66
CA LYS A 349 -23.67 -15.33 -10.88
C LYS A 349 -23.80 -14.41 -12.09
N ASP A 350 -23.34 -14.87 -13.25
CA ASP A 350 -23.52 -14.16 -14.52
C ASP A 350 -24.84 -14.54 -15.23
N ASP A 351 -25.09 -13.92 -16.38
CA ASP A 351 -26.31 -14.07 -17.18
C ASP A 351 -26.53 -15.50 -17.75
N SER A 352 -25.57 -16.42 -17.60
CA SER A 352 -25.66 -17.81 -18.09
C SER A 352 -26.21 -18.81 -17.06
N GLY A 353 -26.32 -18.41 -15.78
CA GLY A 353 -26.84 -19.26 -14.70
C GLY A 353 -25.88 -20.36 -14.21
N GLU A 354 -24.66 -20.45 -14.74
CA GLU A 354 -23.63 -21.34 -14.20
C GLU A 354 -23.03 -20.77 -12.89
N THR A 355 -22.79 -21.66 -11.92
CA THR A 355 -22.08 -21.31 -10.70
C THR A 355 -20.58 -21.31 -11.01
N GLN A 356 -20.00 -20.15 -11.27
CA GLN A 356 -18.55 -19.97 -11.19
C GLN A 356 -18.20 -19.37 -9.84
N LEU A 357 -17.37 -20.07 -9.06
CA LEU A 357 -16.67 -19.44 -7.94
C LEU A 357 -15.54 -18.59 -8.55
N VAL A 358 -15.39 -17.36 -8.04
CA VAL A 358 -14.35 -16.35 -8.33
C VAL A 358 -14.69 -15.31 -9.42
N ALA A 359 -14.91 -14.07 -8.94
CA ALA A 359 -14.82 -12.78 -9.62
C ALA A 359 -15.76 -12.51 -10.82
N HIS A 360 -16.53 -11.42 -10.75
CA HIS A 360 -16.36 -10.21 -11.56
C HIS A 360 -17.28 -9.09 -11.02
N THR A 361 -16.78 -7.85 -10.96
CA THR A 361 -17.48 -6.56 -11.17
C THR A 361 -18.67 -6.09 -10.28
N LEU A 362 -18.44 -5.29 -9.23
CA LEU A 362 -19.47 -4.38 -8.66
C LEU A 362 -19.04 -2.92 -8.63
N ALA A 363 -19.80 -1.98 -9.23
CA ALA A 363 -19.88 -0.55 -8.80
C ALA A 363 -20.98 0.33 -9.46
N ALA A 364 -22.07 0.62 -8.70
CA ALA A 364 -22.98 1.82 -8.70
C ALA A 364 -23.97 2.02 -9.89
N GLU A 365 -25.30 2.25 -9.73
CA GLU A 365 -26.10 2.97 -8.71
C GLU A 365 -27.40 2.21 -8.35
N GLY A 366 -27.93 2.45 -7.14
CA GLY A 366 -29.00 1.65 -6.53
C GLY A 366 -30.41 1.88 -7.09
N THR A 367 -31.19 0.81 -7.22
CA THR A 367 -32.65 0.84 -7.15
C THR A 367 -33.14 -0.36 -6.35
N LEU A 368 -33.91 -0.07 -5.30
CA LEU A 368 -34.48 -1.07 -4.40
C LEU A 368 -35.81 -1.55 -5.00
N ILE A 369 -35.84 -2.73 -5.61
CA ILE A 369 -37.09 -3.36 -6.07
C ILE A 369 -37.44 -4.48 -5.09
N THR A 370 -38.39 -4.21 -4.19
CA THR A 370 -39.07 -5.26 -3.43
C THR A 370 -40.42 -5.54 -4.10
N GLN A 371 -40.75 -6.81 -4.30
CA GLN A 371 -42.14 -7.24 -4.37
C GLN A 371 -42.36 -8.44 -3.44
N PRO A 372 -43.31 -8.35 -2.50
CA PRO A 372 -43.64 -9.47 -1.63
C PRO A 372 -44.51 -10.49 -2.40
N GLY A 373 -44.17 -11.77 -2.26
CA GLY A 373 -45.00 -12.86 -2.76
C GLY A 373 -44.20 -14.11 -3.08
N ASP A 374 -44.32 -15.07 -2.17
CA ASP A 374 -44.06 -16.51 -2.27
C ASP A 374 -42.61 -16.96 -2.55
N GLY A 375 -41.85 -17.13 -1.46
CA GLY A 375 -40.71 -18.06 -1.39
C GLY A 375 -39.42 -17.67 -2.12
N LYS A 376 -39.15 -16.38 -2.35
CA LYS A 376 -38.16 -15.92 -3.34
C LYS A 376 -36.76 -15.65 -2.79
N LEU A 377 -35.78 -16.14 -3.55
CA LEU A 377 -34.40 -15.66 -3.62
C LEU A 377 -34.38 -14.13 -3.54
N THR A 378 -33.64 -13.58 -2.58
CA THR A 378 -33.36 -12.15 -2.56
C THR A 378 -32.22 -11.90 -3.54
N VAL A 379 -32.50 -11.21 -4.63
CA VAL A 379 -31.52 -10.84 -5.64
C VAL A 379 -31.35 -9.33 -5.59
N GLN A 380 -30.15 -8.86 -5.29
CA GLN A 380 -29.80 -7.45 -5.44
C GLN A 380 -29.06 -7.31 -6.76
N ALA A 381 -29.63 -6.51 -7.67
CA ALA A 381 -29.00 -6.13 -8.92
C ALA A 381 -28.36 -4.74 -8.74
N ILE A 382 -27.11 -4.60 -9.17
CA ILE A 382 -26.42 -3.31 -9.23
C ILE A 382 -26.13 -3.07 -10.71
N THR A 383 -26.75 -2.04 -11.30
CA THR A 383 -26.60 -1.72 -12.73
C THR A 383 -25.57 -0.60 -12.89
N LEU A 384 -24.54 -0.81 -13.72
CA LEU A 384 -23.45 0.16 -13.92
C LEU A 384 -23.58 0.88 -15.28
N PRO A 385 -23.10 2.13 -15.42
CA PRO A 385 -23.03 2.78 -16.73
C PRO A 385 -22.02 2.07 -17.65
N ASN A 386 -22.45 1.74 -18.86
CA ASN A 386 -21.73 1.00 -19.93
C ASN A 386 -21.63 -0.52 -19.73
N ALA A 387 -22.79 -1.17 -19.80
CA ALA A 387 -23.06 -2.52 -20.31
C ALA A 387 -22.19 -3.71 -19.83
N THR A 388 -22.51 -4.22 -18.64
CA THR A 388 -22.73 -5.65 -18.32
C THR A 388 -23.24 -5.76 -16.87
N SER A 389 -24.26 -6.59 -16.62
CA SER A 389 -24.97 -6.66 -15.33
C SER A 389 -24.28 -7.57 -14.32
N LEU A 390 -24.45 -7.33 -13.01
CA LEU A 390 -24.06 -8.28 -11.96
C LEU A 390 -25.21 -8.63 -11.02
N TRP A 391 -25.28 -9.91 -10.61
CA TRP A 391 -26.34 -10.45 -9.77
C TRP A 391 -25.77 -11.09 -8.51
N LEU A 392 -26.22 -10.60 -7.34
CA LEU A 392 -25.92 -11.20 -6.04
C LEU A 392 -27.08 -12.13 -5.64
N THR A 393 -26.77 -13.40 -5.36
CA THR A 393 -27.76 -14.40 -4.93
C THR A 393 -27.42 -14.97 -3.55
N ARG A 394 -28.37 -14.88 -2.61
CA ARG A 394 -28.22 -15.48 -1.28
C ARG A 394 -28.25 -17.00 -1.38
N GLN A 395 -27.31 -17.70 -0.74
CA GLN A 395 -27.45 -19.15 -0.55
C GLN A 395 -28.69 -19.43 0.30
N THR A 396 -29.66 -20.15 -0.27
CA THR A 396 -30.69 -20.84 0.52
C THR A 396 -30.13 -22.21 0.86
N GLU A 397 -30.00 -22.50 2.16
CA GLU A 397 -29.71 -23.86 2.63
C GLU A 397 -30.71 -24.83 1.99
N SER A 398 -30.18 -25.86 1.33
CA SER A 398 -30.94 -26.99 0.77
C SER A 398 -30.76 -28.23 1.63
#